data_AF-A0ABD0THX2-F1
#
_entry.id   AF-A0ABD0THX2-F1
#
_cell.length_a   1.000
_cell.length_b   1.000
_cell.length_c   1.000
_cell.angle_alpha   90.00
_cell.angle_beta   90.00
_cell.angle_gamma   90.00
#
_symmetry.space_group_name_H-M   'P 1'
#
loop_
_entity.id
_entity.type
_entity.pdbx_description
1 polymer ?
#
loop_
_entity_poly.entity_id
_entity_poly.type
_entity_poly.pdbx_seq_one_letter_code
_entity_poly.pdbx_strand_id
1 'polypeptide(L)'
;MPSASKRRYESMLFNYETTGRTDFRDGRIRPIIKTEYKPKSTCLRVRPPPLKDIEALTDWYDPNVPFDLLHKPKEIVQTNPWEVQKPYKEPEDLMREEVQATRPRVVMTPAVSLDDIEPVARKILVDDLYTTTVMKMMRESGVNPGTSLRAPLPDRPAPANPITLPKLGPPYVSPEWRMESAAWDNQQIRTYCDPTQEFWLAFKCDKCDETAEREAQRKMMRLSKRR
;
A
#
# COMPACT_ATOMS: atom_id res chain seq x y z
N MET A 1 22.55 -51.09 17.71
CA MET A 1 23.22 -49.98 16.99
C MET A 1 22.58 -49.83 15.61
N PRO A 2 22.05 -48.65 15.23
CA PRO A 2 21.44 -48.45 13.91
C PRO A 2 22.48 -48.64 12.79
N SER A 3 22.05 -49.19 11.65
CA SER A 3 22.92 -49.41 10.49
C SER A 3 23.46 -48.09 9.94
N ALA A 4 24.62 -48.11 9.30
CA ALA A 4 25.22 -46.91 8.70
C ALA A 4 24.29 -46.19 7.71
N SER A 5 23.44 -46.94 7.00
CA SER A 5 22.39 -46.38 6.15
C SER A 5 21.32 -45.63 6.94
N LYS A 6 20.83 -46.19 8.05
CA LYS A 6 19.82 -45.56 8.91
C LYS A 6 20.33 -44.25 9.51
N ARG A 7 21.56 -44.22 10.02
CA ARG A 7 22.20 -43.00 10.54
C ARG A 7 22.29 -41.89 9.47
N ARG A 8 22.60 -42.26 8.22
CA ARG A 8 22.64 -41.32 7.10
C ARG A 8 21.26 -40.74 6.79
N TYR A 9 20.21 -41.57 6.76
CA TYR A 9 18.85 -41.08 6.51
C TYR A 9 18.31 -40.25 7.68
N GLU A 10 18.59 -40.65 8.92
CA GLU A 10 18.23 -39.89 10.13
C GLU A 10 18.85 -38.48 10.10
N SER A 11 20.13 -38.35 9.72
CA SER A 11 20.80 -37.04 9.59
C SER A 11 20.26 -36.15 8.46
N MET A 12 19.59 -36.72 7.45
CA MET A 12 18.99 -35.95 6.36
C MET A 12 17.56 -35.52 6.66
N LEU A 13 16.79 -36.38 7.35
CA LEU A 13 15.37 -36.18 7.61
C LEU A 13 15.11 -35.39 8.90
N PHE A 14 15.93 -35.62 9.93
CA PHE A 14 15.80 -35.00 11.23
C PHE A 14 17.04 -34.15 11.53
N ASN A 15 17.32 -33.18 10.65
CA ASN A 15 18.37 -32.22 10.93
C ASN A 15 17.80 -31.12 11.84
N TYR A 16 18.20 -31.15 13.11
CA TYR A 16 17.80 -30.19 14.14
C TYR A 16 18.47 -28.81 13.99
N GLU A 17 19.22 -28.61 12.91
CA GLU A 17 19.87 -27.34 12.60
C GLU A 17 18.86 -26.39 11.94
N THR A 18 18.73 -25.18 12.48
CA THR A 18 17.92 -24.12 11.88
C THR A 18 18.57 -23.64 10.57
N THR A 19 17.75 -23.14 9.64
CA THR A 19 18.17 -22.67 8.30
C THR A 19 19.26 -21.59 8.32
N GLY A 20 19.51 -20.95 9.46
CA GLY A 20 20.61 -20.00 9.64
C GLY A 20 22.02 -20.63 9.62
N ARG A 21 22.16 -21.94 9.85
CA ARG A 21 23.48 -22.61 9.94
C ARG A 21 24.01 -23.20 8.63
N THR A 22 23.14 -23.52 7.68
CA THR A 22 23.51 -24.30 6.48
C THR A 22 23.48 -23.49 5.18
N ASP A 23 22.70 -22.40 5.11
CA ASP A 23 22.55 -21.63 3.88
C ASP A 23 23.64 -20.56 3.68
N PHE A 24 24.27 -20.09 4.76
CA PHE A 24 25.47 -19.25 4.70
C PHE A 24 26.75 -20.09 4.90
N ARG A 25 27.18 -20.80 3.85
CA ARG A 25 28.59 -21.21 3.74
C ARG A 25 29.43 -20.03 3.26
N ASP A 26 29.60 -19.04 4.11
CA ASP A 26 30.54 -17.96 3.84
C ASP A 26 31.95 -18.57 3.69
N GLY A 27 32.60 -18.31 2.55
CA GLY A 27 34.02 -18.65 2.35
C GLY A 27 34.38 -19.91 1.55
N ARG A 28 33.44 -20.70 1.02
CA ARG A 28 33.82 -21.72 0.00
C ARG A 28 33.93 -21.06 -1.37
N ILE A 29 35.14 -20.59 -1.68
CA ILE A 29 35.51 -20.08 -3.01
C ILE A 29 35.29 -21.22 -4.02
N ARG A 30 34.19 -21.16 -4.76
CA ARG A 30 34.02 -22.00 -5.95
C ARG A 30 35.07 -21.58 -6.97
N PRO A 31 35.70 -22.51 -7.71
CA PRO A 31 36.63 -22.13 -8.76
C PRO A 31 35.92 -21.20 -9.74
N ILE A 32 36.59 -20.11 -10.12
CA ILE A 32 36.05 -19.10 -11.03
C ILE A 32 35.81 -19.79 -12.38
N ILE A 33 34.55 -20.08 -12.70
CA ILE A 33 34.16 -20.54 -14.03
C ILE A 33 34.35 -19.34 -14.95
N LYS A 34 35.34 -19.39 -15.84
CA LYS A 34 35.56 -18.35 -16.84
C LYS A 34 34.33 -18.30 -17.74
N THR A 35 33.58 -17.21 -17.68
CA THR A 35 32.46 -16.98 -18.56
C THR A 35 32.99 -16.66 -19.95
N GLU A 36 32.78 -17.57 -20.90
CA GLU A 36 33.02 -17.28 -22.31
C GLU A 36 31.89 -16.38 -22.83
N TYR A 37 32.24 -15.21 -23.36
CA TYR A 37 31.26 -14.32 -23.99
C TYR A 37 30.76 -14.94 -25.29
N LYS A 38 29.51 -15.42 -25.27
CA LYS A 38 28.80 -15.78 -26.49
C LYS A 38 28.15 -14.51 -27.06
N PRO A 39 28.54 -14.03 -28.25
CA PRO A 39 27.88 -12.88 -28.85
C PRO A 39 26.41 -13.19 -29.07
N LYS A 40 25.55 -12.20 -28.83
CA LYS A 40 24.12 -12.31 -29.14
C LYS A 40 23.98 -12.54 -30.65
N SER A 41 23.12 -13.48 -31.05
CA SER A 41 22.84 -13.69 -32.47
C SER A 41 22.30 -12.41 -33.11
N THR A 42 22.74 -12.12 -34.34
CA THR A 42 22.25 -10.96 -35.10
C THR A 42 20.77 -11.15 -35.41
N CYS A 43 19.96 -10.15 -35.09
CA CYS A 43 18.54 -10.18 -35.43
C CYS A 43 18.39 -10.00 -36.95
N LEU A 44 17.77 -10.97 -37.65
CA LEU A 44 17.57 -10.91 -39.10
C LEU A 44 16.62 -9.78 -39.54
N ARG A 45 15.86 -9.20 -38.60
CA ARG A 45 14.90 -8.12 -38.84
C ARG A 45 15.26 -6.91 -37.98
N VAL A 46 15.09 -5.73 -38.55
CA VAL A 46 15.12 -4.47 -37.80
C VAL A 46 13.96 -4.52 -36.81
N ARG A 47 14.26 -4.35 -35.51
CA ARG A 47 13.22 -4.29 -34.48
C ARG A 47 12.49 -2.96 -34.62
N PRO A 48 11.15 -2.93 -34.49
CA PRO A 48 10.44 -1.66 -34.38
C PRO A 48 11.00 -0.88 -33.19
N PRO A 49 10.95 0.47 -33.23
CA PRO A 49 11.33 1.27 -32.08
C PRO A 49 10.50 0.84 -30.86
N PRO A 50 11.10 0.83 -29.66
CA PRO A 50 10.34 0.50 -28.46
C PRO A 50 9.22 1.52 -28.26
N LEU A 51 8.01 1.03 -27.99
CA LEU A 51 6.91 1.88 -27.52
C LEU A 51 7.36 2.56 -26.23
N LYS A 52 7.17 3.88 -26.15
CA LYS A 52 7.48 4.65 -24.93
C LYS A 52 6.58 4.22 -23.78
N ASP A 53 5.30 3.99 -24.09
CA ASP A 53 4.26 3.66 -23.12
C ASP A 53 3.79 2.21 -23.34
N ILE A 54 4.48 1.26 -22.68
CA ILE A 54 4.22 -0.18 -22.82
C ILE A 54 2.81 -0.56 -22.35
N GLU A 55 2.28 0.15 -21.36
CA GLU A 55 0.97 -0.13 -20.76
C GLU A 55 -0.19 0.21 -21.69
N ALA A 56 -0.04 1.25 -22.51
CA ALA A 56 -1.08 1.73 -23.42
C ALA A 56 -1.13 0.95 -24.74
N LEU A 57 -0.03 0.24 -25.10
CA LEU A 57 0.16 -0.42 -26.41
C LEU A 57 -0.02 0.51 -27.63
N THR A 58 -0.16 1.81 -27.40
CA THR A 58 -0.31 2.90 -28.37
C THR A 58 0.47 4.11 -27.86
N ASP A 59 0.89 5.00 -28.78
CA ASP A 59 1.49 6.27 -28.39
C ASP A 59 0.40 7.14 -27.74
N TRP A 60 0.41 7.24 -26.42
CA TRP A 60 -0.62 7.96 -25.63
C TRP A 60 -0.71 9.45 -26.00
N TYR A 61 0.36 9.99 -26.59
CA TYR A 61 0.49 11.38 -27.02
C TYR A 61 0.44 11.50 -28.55
N ASP A 62 -0.55 10.90 -29.19
CA ASP A 62 -0.82 11.19 -30.61
C ASP A 62 -1.36 12.64 -30.70
N PRO A 63 -0.60 13.62 -31.23
CA PRO A 63 -1.00 15.03 -31.23
C PRO A 63 -2.24 15.30 -32.07
N ASN A 64 -2.70 14.30 -32.84
CA ASN A 64 -3.85 14.41 -33.73
C ASN A 64 -5.20 14.14 -33.03
N VAL A 65 -5.21 13.59 -31.81
CA VAL A 65 -6.46 13.34 -31.08
C VAL A 65 -6.66 14.43 -30.02
N PRO A 66 -7.61 15.37 -30.22
CA PRO A 66 -7.87 16.38 -29.23
C PRO A 66 -8.44 15.74 -27.96
N PHE A 67 -7.93 16.16 -26.81
CA PHE A 67 -8.34 15.70 -25.47
C PHE A 67 -9.87 15.75 -25.28
N ASP A 68 -10.50 16.76 -25.88
CA ASP A 68 -11.91 17.04 -25.68
C ASP A 68 -12.87 16.23 -26.55
N LEU A 69 -12.36 15.31 -27.39
CA LEU A 69 -13.17 14.53 -28.34
C LEU A 69 -14.31 13.75 -27.65
N LEU A 70 -14.10 13.35 -26.40
CA LEU A 70 -15.05 12.55 -25.61
C LEU A 70 -15.76 13.36 -24.52
N HIS A 71 -15.56 14.67 -24.44
CA HIS A 71 -16.22 15.50 -23.45
C HIS A 71 -17.71 15.65 -23.77
N LYS A 72 -18.57 15.21 -22.85
CA LYS A 72 -20.02 15.32 -22.95
C LYS A 72 -20.57 16.01 -21.69
N PRO A 73 -21.66 16.77 -21.81
CA PRO A 73 -22.34 17.32 -20.64
C PRO A 73 -22.84 16.19 -19.74
N LYS A 74 -22.76 16.40 -18.43
CA LYS A 74 -23.28 15.43 -17.45
C LYS A 74 -24.79 15.32 -17.61
N GLU A 75 -25.32 14.13 -17.83
CA GLU A 75 -26.75 13.91 -18.12
C GLU A 75 -27.70 14.51 -17.06
N ILE A 76 -27.31 14.48 -15.79
CA ILE A 76 -28.13 14.95 -14.67
C ILE A 76 -28.15 16.48 -14.56
N VAL A 77 -26.98 17.11 -14.74
CA VAL A 77 -26.80 18.55 -14.46
C VAL A 77 -26.95 19.38 -15.75
N GLN A 78 -26.81 18.73 -16.92
CA GLN A 78 -26.79 19.36 -18.25
C GLN A 78 -25.80 20.53 -18.34
N THR A 79 -24.78 20.53 -17.48
CA THR A 79 -23.76 21.58 -17.48
C THR A 79 -22.85 21.37 -18.66
N ASN A 80 -22.66 22.44 -19.42
CA ASN A 80 -21.70 22.49 -20.49
C ASN A 80 -20.29 22.31 -19.89
N PRO A 81 -19.52 21.26 -20.25
CA PRO A 81 -18.18 21.04 -19.70
C PRO A 81 -17.19 22.15 -20.09
N TRP A 82 -17.53 22.95 -21.10
CA TRP A 82 -16.78 24.13 -21.55
C TRP A 82 -17.05 25.38 -20.71
N GLU A 83 -18.11 25.39 -19.90
CA GLU A 83 -18.48 26.51 -19.05
C GLU A 83 -18.15 26.21 -17.59
N VAL A 84 -17.14 26.92 -17.08
CA VAL A 84 -16.76 26.80 -15.67
C VAL A 84 -17.84 27.44 -14.79
N GLN A 85 -18.28 26.71 -13.77
CA GLN A 85 -19.21 27.23 -12.77
C GLN A 85 -18.60 28.46 -12.08
N LYS A 86 -19.26 29.60 -12.21
CA LYS A 86 -18.83 30.84 -11.53
C LYS A 86 -19.03 30.70 -10.02
N PRO A 87 -18.12 31.24 -9.19
CA PRO A 87 -18.33 31.26 -7.74
C PRO A 87 -19.62 32.02 -7.44
N TYR A 88 -20.44 31.48 -6.53
CA TYR A 88 -21.63 32.16 -6.07
C TYR A 88 -21.23 33.48 -5.41
N LYS A 89 -21.81 34.58 -5.88
CA LYS A 89 -21.74 35.89 -5.23
C LYS A 89 -23.10 36.14 -4.60
N GLU A 90 -23.10 36.34 -3.30
CA GLU A 90 -24.30 36.79 -2.59
C GLU A 90 -24.77 38.12 -3.20
N PRO A 91 -26.05 38.25 -3.60
CA PRO A 91 -26.56 39.49 -4.16
C PRO A 91 -26.49 40.61 -3.11
N GLU A 92 -26.22 41.84 -3.56
CA GLU A 92 -26.23 43.01 -2.68
C GLU A 92 -27.67 43.29 -2.21
N ASP A 93 -27.87 43.35 -0.89
CA ASP A 93 -29.16 43.66 -0.28
C ASP A 93 -29.34 45.18 -0.15
N LEU A 94 -29.92 45.79 -1.18
CA LEU A 94 -30.15 47.24 -1.27
C LEU A 94 -31.20 47.76 -0.27
N MET A 95 -32.12 46.89 0.17
CA MET A 95 -33.27 47.29 1.01
C MET A 95 -33.03 47.00 2.50
N ARG A 96 -31.81 46.57 2.87
CA ARG A 96 -31.46 46.13 4.21
C ARG A 96 -31.82 47.14 5.30
N GLU A 97 -31.50 48.41 5.10
CA GLU A 97 -31.69 49.47 6.11
C GLU A 97 -33.17 49.77 6.32
N GLU A 98 -33.95 49.88 5.23
CA GLU A 98 -35.39 50.13 5.28
C GLU A 98 -36.14 48.98 5.95
N VAL A 99 -35.75 47.75 5.66
CA VAL A 99 -36.31 46.54 6.28
C VAL A 99 -35.91 46.45 7.75
N GLN A 100 -34.67 46.80 8.12
CA GLN A 100 -34.21 46.80 9.51
C GLN A 100 -34.95 47.82 10.37
N ALA A 101 -35.36 48.96 9.81
CA ALA A 101 -36.12 49.97 10.53
C ALA A 101 -37.59 49.58 10.80
N THR A 102 -38.19 48.80 9.89
CA THR A 102 -39.64 48.48 9.93
C THR A 102 -39.95 47.16 10.63
N ARG A 103 -39.00 46.23 10.65
CA ARG A 103 -39.18 44.91 11.27
C ARG A 103 -39.01 44.94 12.80
N PRO A 104 -39.59 43.97 13.54
CA PRO A 104 -39.27 43.75 14.96
C PRO A 104 -37.78 43.50 15.17
N ARG A 105 -37.24 44.06 16.26
CA ARG A 105 -35.81 43.96 16.60
C ARG A 105 -35.37 42.50 16.74
N VAL A 106 -34.26 42.15 16.08
CA VAL A 106 -33.66 40.83 16.23
C VAL A 106 -32.66 40.85 17.37
N VAL A 107 -32.88 39.95 18.31
CA VAL A 107 -32.10 39.83 19.53
C VAL A 107 -31.51 38.42 19.57
N MET A 108 -30.19 38.30 19.70
CA MET A 108 -29.51 36.99 19.70
C MET A 108 -29.49 36.37 21.11
N THR A 109 -29.30 37.23 22.11
CA THR A 109 -29.49 36.95 23.53
C THR A 109 -30.26 38.14 24.10
N PRO A 110 -31.04 38.02 25.18
CA PRO A 110 -31.90 39.12 25.66
C PRO A 110 -31.16 40.44 25.96
N ALA A 111 -29.82 40.43 26.03
CA ALA A 111 -28.97 41.60 26.25
C ALA A 111 -28.38 42.24 24.97
N VAL A 112 -28.45 41.59 23.80
CA VAL A 112 -27.74 42.05 22.59
C VAL A 112 -28.64 42.06 21.36
N SER A 113 -29.05 43.25 20.93
CA SER A 113 -29.73 43.51 19.65
C SER A 113 -28.72 43.43 18.50
N LEU A 114 -29.01 42.61 17.48
CA LEU A 114 -28.17 42.51 16.28
C LEU A 114 -28.36 43.69 15.32
N ASP A 115 -29.43 44.47 15.49
CA ASP A 115 -29.73 45.62 14.64
C ASP A 115 -28.90 46.86 15.00
N ASP A 116 -28.49 47.01 16.27
CA ASP A 116 -27.72 48.17 16.74
C ASP A 116 -26.20 48.02 16.51
N ILE A 117 -25.76 46.89 15.95
CA ILE A 117 -24.36 46.53 15.76
C ILE A 117 -23.94 46.75 14.30
N GLU A 118 -22.74 47.30 14.12
CA GLU A 118 -22.11 47.49 12.81
C GLU A 118 -22.11 46.17 12.00
N PRO A 119 -22.39 46.18 10.67
CA PRO A 119 -22.48 44.97 9.86
C PRO A 119 -21.29 44.02 9.98
N VAL A 120 -20.07 44.55 10.10
CA VAL A 120 -18.85 43.75 10.25
C VAL A 120 -18.83 43.02 11.59
N ALA A 121 -19.05 43.76 12.69
CA ALA A 121 -19.10 43.21 14.04
C ALA A 121 -20.25 42.20 14.21
N ARG A 122 -21.42 42.49 13.63
CA ARG A 122 -22.57 41.58 13.59
C ARG A 122 -22.21 40.26 12.92
N LYS A 123 -21.52 40.29 11.78
CA LYS A 123 -21.11 39.08 11.07
C LYS A 123 -20.18 38.22 11.93
N ILE A 124 -19.20 38.84 12.60
CA ILE A 124 -18.28 38.15 13.51
C ILE A 124 -19.05 37.49 14.67
N LEU A 125 -20.01 38.21 15.27
CA LEU A 125 -20.82 37.71 16.37
C LEU A 125 -21.69 36.52 15.96
N VAL A 126 -22.37 36.62 14.82
CA VAL A 126 -23.18 35.53 14.26
C VAL A 126 -22.29 34.34 13.91
N ASP A 127 -21.16 34.58 13.25
CA ASP A 127 -20.23 33.52 12.88
C ASP A 127 -19.66 32.81 14.11
N ASP A 128 -19.26 33.52 15.17
CA ASP A 128 -18.71 32.87 16.37
C ASP A 128 -19.78 32.11 17.18
N LEU A 129 -21.04 32.59 17.17
CA LEU A 129 -22.12 31.92 17.91
C LEU A 129 -22.72 30.71 17.18
N TYR A 130 -22.87 30.80 15.85
CA TYR A 130 -23.47 29.75 15.04
C TYR A 130 -22.43 28.80 14.42
N THR A 131 -21.14 29.02 14.66
CA THR A 131 -20.13 28.01 14.30
C THR A 131 -20.06 26.92 15.36
N THR A 132 -20.10 25.67 14.89
CA THR A 132 -19.93 24.52 15.78
C THR A 132 -18.49 24.43 16.26
N THR A 133 -18.29 23.84 17.45
CA THR A 133 -16.96 23.57 18.01
C THR A 133 -16.07 22.81 17.03
N VAL A 134 -16.65 21.87 16.27
CA VAL A 134 -15.96 21.12 15.21
C VAL A 134 -15.48 22.03 14.09
N MET A 135 -16.32 22.96 13.61
CA MET A 135 -15.91 23.93 12.58
C MET A 135 -14.86 24.92 13.08
N LYS A 136 -14.93 25.31 14.36
CA LYS A 136 -13.92 26.14 15.01
C LYS A 136 -12.56 25.44 15.06
N MET A 137 -12.54 24.18 15.52
CA MET A 137 -11.35 23.33 15.49
C MET A 137 -10.80 23.12 14.06
N MET A 138 -11.69 23.01 13.06
CA MET A 138 -11.27 22.86 11.66
C MET A 138 -10.61 24.14 11.10
N ARG A 139 -11.09 25.33 11.49
CA ARG A 139 -10.42 26.61 11.17
C ARG A 139 -9.08 26.75 11.89
N GLU A 140 -9.03 26.41 13.18
CA GLU A 140 -7.85 26.57 14.04
C GLU A 140 -6.73 25.57 13.69
N SER A 141 -7.08 24.36 13.25
CA SER A 141 -6.13 23.32 12.84
C SER A 141 -5.38 23.63 11.53
N GLY A 142 -5.58 24.80 10.94
CA GLY A 142 -4.91 25.20 9.70
C GLY A 142 -5.35 24.39 8.47
N VAL A 143 -6.32 23.48 8.63
CA VAL A 143 -7.05 22.84 7.53
C VAL A 143 -8.09 23.84 7.02
N ASN A 144 -7.58 24.99 6.57
CA ASN A 144 -8.41 25.97 5.91
C ASN A 144 -8.91 25.31 4.62
N PRO A 145 -10.22 25.18 4.38
CA PRO A 145 -10.77 24.55 3.18
C PRO A 145 -10.49 25.35 1.88
N GLY A 146 -9.52 26.28 1.89
CA GLY A 146 -9.13 27.08 0.74
C GLY A 146 -7.71 27.66 0.74
N THR A 147 -6.79 27.31 1.66
CA THR A 147 -5.45 27.95 1.68
C THR A 147 -4.33 27.10 1.06
N SER A 148 -4.46 25.78 0.99
CA SER A 148 -3.54 24.93 0.22
C SER A 148 -4.16 24.33 -1.05
N LEU A 149 -5.49 24.36 -1.16
CA LEU A 149 -6.24 23.91 -2.32
C LEU A 149 -6.84 25.12 -3.04
N ARG A 150 -5.99 25.92 -3.68
CA ARG A 150 -6.46 26.80 -4.76
C ARG A 150 -6.87 25.87 -5.90
N ALA A 151 -8.13 25.90 -6.32
CA ALA A 151 -8.52 25.28 -7.58
C ALA A 151 -7.54 25.77 -8.66
N PRO A 152 -7.03 24.89 -9.54
CA PRO A 152 -6.16 25.31 -10.63
C PRO A 152 -6.80 26.51 -11.32
N LEU A 153 -6.02 27.57 -11.53
CA LEU A 153 -6.44 28.72 -12.33
C LEU A 153 -6.96 28.17 -13.66
N PRO A 154 -8.08 28.70 -14.21
CA PRO A 154 -8.50 28.31 -15.55
C PRO A 154 -7.30 28.47 -16.50
N ASP A 155 -7.09 27.48 -17.37
CA ASP A 155 -6.03 27.39 -18.37
C ASP A 155 -4.60 27.11 -17.89
N ARG A 156 -4.37 26.79 -16.62
CA ARG A 156 -3.04 26.36 -16.13
C ARG A 156 -3.11 25.07 -15.32
N PRO A 157 -2.28 24.05 -15.64
CA PRO A 157 -2.17 22.88 -14.78
C PRO A 157 -1.72 23.32 -13.39
N ALA A 158 -2.34 22.75 -12.35
CA ALA A 158 -1.95 23.03 -10.98
C ALA A 158 -0.43 22.82 -10.83
N PRO A 159 0.32 23.76 -10.22
CA PRO A 159 1.73 23.54 -9.99
C PRO A 159 1.90 22.27 -9.16
N ALA A 160 2.76 21.36 -9.63
CA ALA A 160 3.07 20.16 -8.87
C ALA A 160 3.64 20.58 -7.52
N ASN A 161 2.94 20.24 -6.45
CA ASN A 161 3.43 20.42 -5.08
C ASN A 161 3.86 19.04 -4.59
N PRO A 162 5.08 18.57 -4.92
CA PRO A 162 5.53 17.26 -4.51
C PRO A 162 5.66 17.26 -2.99
N ILE A 163 4.74 16.58 -2.32
CA ILE A 163 4.84 16.32 -0.88
C ILE A 163 6.01 15.36 -0.71
N THR A 164 7.16 15.88 -0.31
CA THR A 164 8.31 15.06 0.09
C THR A 164 8.03 14.49 1.47
N LEU A 165 7.32 13.36 1.51
CA LEU A 165 7.20 12.59 2.73
C LEU A 165 8.60 12.08 3.10
N PRO A 166 9.08 12.30 4.34
CA PRO A 166 10.34 11.69 4.77
C PRO A 166 10.17 10.18 4.66
N LYS A 167 11.16 9.49 4.07
CA LYS A 167 11.20 8.03 4.10
C LYS A 167 11.16 7.62 5.56
N LEU A 168 10.07 6.95 5.97
CA LEU A 168 9.97 6.26 7.24
C LEU A 168 11.06 5.19 7.26
N GLY A 169 12.22 5.56 7.80
CA GLY A 169 13.27 4.62 8.12
C GLY A 169 12.88 3.82 9.36
N PRO A 170 13.33 2.57 9.49
CA PRO A 170 13.19 1.85 10.75
C PRO A 170 13.87 2.67 11.87
N PRO A 171 13.33 2.66 13.09
CA PRO A 171 13.97 3.33 14.22
C PRO A 171 15.38 2.78 14.41
N TYR A 172 16.29 3.66 14.83
CA TYR A 172 17.65 3.24 15.13
C TYR A 172 17.63 2.25 16.30
N VAL A 173 18.01 1.01 16.02
CA VAL A 173 18.28 -0.02 17.04
C VAL A 173 19.79 -0.17 17.14
N SER A 174 20.33 -0.13 18.36
CA SER A 174 21.77 -0.28 18.61
C SER A 174 22.27 -1.66 18.14
N PRO A 175 23.54 -1.77 17.71
CA PRO A 175 24.09 -3.02 17.18
C PRO A 175 24.01 -4.20 18.16
N GLU A 176 24.17 -3.94 19.46
CA GLU A 176 24.12 -4.94 20.53
C GLU A 176 22.76 -5.67 20.53
N TRP A 177 21.67 -4.90 20.42
CA TRP A 177 20.31 -5.43 20.41
C TRP A 177 19.98 -6.15 19.10
N ARG A 178 20.63 -5.79 17.99
CA ARG A 178 20.47 -6.54 16.73
C ARG A 178 21.10 -7.91 16.82
N MET A 179 22.25 -8.04 17.49
CA MET A 179 22.90 -9.33 17.66
C MET A 179 22.11 -10.24 18.60
N GLU A 180 21.59 -9.71 19.70
CA GLU A 180 20.78 -10.47 20.65
C GLU A 180 19.44 -10.91 20.03
N SER A 181 18.76 -10.01 19.30
CA SER A 181 17.51 -10.33 18.60
C SER A 181 17.73 -11.37 17.49
N ALA A 182 18.83 -11.27 16.74
CA ALA A 182 19.17 -12.24 15.71
C ALA A 182 19.57 -13.60 16.31
N ALA A 183 20.29 -13.61 17.43
CA ALA A 183 20.63 -14.84 18.15
C ALA A 183 19.36 -15.54 18.67
N TRP A 184 18.42 -14.77 19.22
CA TRP A 184 17.12 -15.29 19.66
C TRP A 184 16.25 -15.77 18.51
N ASP A 185 16.16 -15.02 17.40
CA ASP A 185 15.35 -15.38 16.23
C ASP A 185 15.91 -16.63 15.51
N ASN A 186 17.23 -16.79 15.48
CA ASN A 186 17.88 -17.98 14.93
C ASN A 186 17.64 -19.26 15.75
N GLN A 187 17.21 -19.13 17.00
CA GLN A 187 16.81 -20.25 17.86
C GLN A 187 15.34 -20.66 17.66
N GLN A 188 14.54 -19.83 17.00
CA GLN A 188 13.12 -20.12 16.77
C GLN A 188 12.94 -21.14 15.65
N ILE A 189 12.08 -22.13 15.89
CA ILE A 189 11.65 -23.10 14.88
C ILE A 189 10.61 -22.41 14.00
N ARG A 190 10.94 -22.14 12.74
CA ARG A 190 10.06 -21.44 11.78
C ARG A 190 9.04 -22.34 11.08
N THR A 191 8.99 -23.62 11.45
CA THR A 191 8.04 -24.59 10.89
C THR A 191 6.84 -24.75 11.82
N TYR A 192 5.63 -24.83 11.25
CA TYR A 192 4.39 -25.09 12.00
C TYR A 192 4.35 -26.48 12.66
N CYS A 193 5.24 -27.38 12.26
CA CYS A 193 5.33 -28.74 12.78
C CYS A 193 6.67 -28.94 13.48
N ASP A 194 6.64 -29.68 14.58
CA ASP A 194 7.83 -30.07 15.34
C ASP A 194 8.70 -31.01 14.48
N PRO A 195 9.98 -30.69 14.23
CA PRO A 195 10.86 -31.51 13.40
C PRO A 195 11.40 -32.76 14.13
N THR A 196 11.02 -33.00 15.39
CA THR A 196 11.54 -34.14 16.15
C THR A 196 11.01 -35.49 15.66
N GLN A 197 11.90 -36.48 15.58
CA GLN A 197 11.53 -37.85 15.23
C GLN A 197 10.46 -38.42 16.17
N GLU A 198 10.51 -38.08 17.45
CA GLU A 198 9.54 -38.51 18.46
C GLU A 198 8.13 -37.99 18.17
N PHE A 199 8.01 -36.73 17.75
CA PHE A 199 6.73 -36.15 17.33
C PHE A 199 6.13 -36.92 16.14
N TRP A 200 6.90 -37.15 15.08
CA TRP A 200 6.38 -37.83 13.87
C TRP A 200 6.10 -39.32 14.08
N LEU A 201 6.85 -40.00 14.95
CA LEU A 201 6.61 -41.41 15.28
C LEU A 201 5.47 -41.61 16.28
N ALA A 202 5.06 -40.57 17.01
CA ALA A 202 3.91 -40.64 17.91
C ALA A 202 2.58 -40.71 17.14
N PHE A 203 2.53 -40.19 15.92
CA PHE A 203 1.33 -40.29 15.07
C PHE A 203 1.31 -41.63 14.32
N LYS A 204 0.24 -42.39 14.51
CA LYS A 204 -0.03 -43.58 13.68
C LYS A 204 -0.42 -43.12 12.28
N CYS A 205 0.32 -43.58 11.27
CA CYS A 205 0.05 -43.27 9.88
C CYS A 205 -0.41 -44.56 9.16
N ASP A 206 -1.70 -44.65 8.89
CA ASP A 206 -2.31 -45.83 8.26
C ASP A 206 -1.64 -46.19 6.92
N LYS A 207 -1.23 -45.18 6.14
CA LYS A 207 -0.51 -45.41 4.87
C LYS A 207 0.90 -45.96 5.06
N CYS A 208 1.56 -45.63 6.17
CA CYS A 208 2.88 -46.19 6.50
C CYS A 208 2.75 -47.68 6.87
N ASP A 209 1.68 -48.06 7.56
CA ASP A 209 1.41 -49.45 7.91
C ASP A 209 1.08 -50.26 6.65
N GLU A 210 0.19 -49.77 5.78
CA GLU A 210 -0.14 -50.41 4.49
C GLU A 210 1.10 -50.59 3.58
N THR A 211 2.00 -49.61 3.55
CA THR A 211 3.22 -49.70 2.74
C THR A 211 4.23 -50.67 3.32
N ALA A 212 4.38 -50.72 4.66
CA ALA A 212 5.22 -51.68 5.34
C ALA A 212 4.75 -53.13 5.11
N GLU A 213 3.44 -53.37 5.18
CA GLU A 213 2.83 -54.67 4.86
C GLU A 213 3.10 -55.08 3.40
N ARG A 214 2.92 -54.14 2.46
CA ARG A 214 3.16 -54.39 1.03
C ARG A 214 4.63 -54.70 0.73
N GLU A 215 5.56 -54.02 1.39
CA GLU A 215 6.99 -54.31 1.28
C GLU A 215 7.36 -55.66 1.89
N ALA A 216 6.79 -56.01 3.05
CA ALA A 216 6.96 -57.32 3.67
C ALA A 216 6.46 -58.45 2.75
N GLN A 217 5.28 -58.31 2.15
CA GLN A 217 4.75 -59.25 1.15
C GLN A 217 5.66 -59.36 -0.07
N ARG A 218 6.14 -58.23 -0.63
CA ARG A 218 7.10 -58.23 -1.75
C ARG A 218 8.42 -58.92 -1.39
N LYS A 219 8.92 -58.74 -0.18
CA LYS A 219 10.13 -59.40 0.31
C LYS A 219 9.92 -60.91 0.44
N MET A 220 8.78 -61.34 0.99
CA MET A 220 8.41 -62.76 1.06
C MET A 220 8.29 -63.39 -0.32
N MET A 221 7.66 -62.71 -1.29
CA MET A 221 7.57 -63.16 -2.68
C MET A 221 8.94 -63.25 -3.37
N ARG A 222 9.88 -62.35 -3.07
CA ARG A 222 11.25 -62.41 -3.60
C ARG A 222 12.05 -63.57 -3.01
N LEU A 223 11.83 -63.89 -1.73
CA LEU A 223 12.48 -65.02 -1.05
C LEU A 223 11.91 -66.36 -1.51
N SER A 224 10.59 -66.45 -1.73
CA SER A 224 9.97 -67.66 -2.28
C SER A 224 10.40 -67.94 -3.72
N LYS A 225 10.59 -66.90 -4.53
CA LYS A 225 11.07 -67.04 -5.92
C LYS A 225 12.57 -67.33 -6.04
N ARG A 226 13.33 -67.22 -4.94
CA ARG A 226 14.76 -67.54 -4.86
C ARG A 226 15.03 -68.96 -4.32
N ARG A 227 14.02 -69.65 -3.81
CA ARG A 227 14.03 -71.09 -3.56
C ARG A 227 13.60 -71.82 -4.82
#